data_AF-A0A377E3Q5-F1
#
_entry.id   AF-A0A377E3Q5-F1
#
_cell.length_a   1.000
_cell.length_b   1.000
_cell.length_c   1.000
_cell.angle_alpha   90.00
_cell.angle_beta   90.00
_cell.angle_gamma   90.00
#
_symmetry.space_group_name_H-M   'P 1'
#
loop_
_entity.id
_entity.type
_entity.pdbx_description
1 polymer ?
#
loop_
_entity_poly.entity_id
_entity_poly.type
_entity_poly.pdbx_seq_one_letter_code
_entity_poly.pdbx_strand_id
1 'polypeptide(L)'
;MKYHIGKSGRAIHWWTGHEWRYAHFRYGYPAATLAEGYISVDTLVVGAGDYTWKGRNYQVNGTGDVLIDVPKPWNDPMANNPLTTLNLLEHDDSHVGVQLVKAQTVIGSGGSLTLRDLQGDEVEADKTLHIAQNGTVVAEGDYGFRLTTAPGDGLYVNYGLKALNIHGGQKLTLAEHGGAYGATADMSAKIGGEGDLAINTVRQVSLSNGQNDYQGATYVQMGTLRTDADGALGNTRELNISNAAIVDLNGSTQTVETFTGQMGSTVLFKEGALTVNKGGISQGELTGGGNLNVTGGTLAIEGLNARYNALTSISPNAEVSLDNTQG
;
A
#
# COMPACT_ATOMS: atom_id res chain seq x y z
N MET A 1 1.40 27.66 -12.30
CA MET A 1 2.65 26.94 -11.98
C MET A 1 3.09 26.15 -13.20
N LYS A 2 4.39 26.14 -13.51
CA LYS A 2 4.96 25.23 -14.53
C LYS A 2 5.56 24.06 -13.76
N TYR A 3 4.97 22.87 -13.87
CA TYR A 3 5.53 21.69 -13.21
C TYR A 3 6.59 21.04 -14.11
N HIS A 4 7.72 20.65 -13.54
CA HIS A 4 8.80 19.96 -14.23
C HIS A 4 9.04 18.63 -13.51
N ILE A 5 8.52 17.53 -14.07
CA ILE A 5 8.66 16.19 -13.47
C ILE A 5 10.07 15.67 -13.75
N GLY A 6 11.07 16.07 -12.96
CA GLY A 6 12.34 15.36 -12.91
C GLY A 6 12.18 14.02 -12.20
N LYS A 7 13.11 13.07 -12.40
CA LYS A 7 13.15 11.82 -11.61
C LYS A 7 14.59 11.39 -11.31
N SER A 8 14.78 10.80 -10.13
CA SER A 8 15.75 9.74 -9.86
C SER A 8 14.98 8.43 -9.53
N GLY A 9 15.26 7.29 -10.22
CA GLY A 9 14.64 5.98 -9.93
C GLY A 9 13.67 5.36 -10.97
N ARG A 10 13.03 4.20 -10.69
CA ARG A 10 12.20 3.36 -11.61
C ARG A 10 10.66 3.40 -11.41
N ALA A 11 10.13 4.10 -10.42
CA ALA A 11 8.71 4.08 -10.01
C ALA A 11 7.56 4.71 -10.85
N ILE A 12 7.74 5.21 -12.09
CA ILE A 12 6.61 5.88 -12.83
C ILE A 12 6.71 5.60 -14.32
N HIS A 13 5.61 5.12 -14.92
CA HIS A 13 5.47 4.83 -16.35
C HIS A 13 4.11 5.33 -16.88
N TRP A 14 4.07 5.85 -18.12
CA TRP A 14 2.80 6.21 -18.79
C TRP A 14 2.81 5.95 -20.32
N TRP A 15 1.62 5.76 -20.88
CA TRP A 15 1.37 5.49 -22.31
C TRP A 15 0.60 6.65 -22.97
N THR A 16 0.99 7.02 -24.20
CA THR A 16 0.44 8.18 -24.93
C THR A 16 -0.28 7.81 -26.24
N GLY A 17 -0.98 6.68 -26.31
CA GLY A 17 -1.66 6.26 -27.54
C GLY A 17 -0.81 5.45 -28.54
N HIS A 18 0.52 5.61 -28.55
CA HIS A 18 1.38 4.98 -29.57
C HIS A 18 2.72 4.41 -29.06
N GLU A 19 3.27 4.88 -27.93
CA GLU A 19 4.51 4.35 -27.33
C GLU A 19 4.56 4.59 -25.80
N TRP A 20 5.43 3.85 -25.09
CA TRP A 20 5.78 4.16 -23.69
C TRP A 20 7.00 5.06 -23.67
N ARG A 21 6.97 6.13 -22.87
CA ARG A 21 8.09 7.06 -22.73
C ARG A 21 8.72 6.97 -21.34
N TYR A 22 10.04 7.16 -21.30
CA TYR A 22 10.80 7.39 -20.07
C TYR A 22 10.96 8.90 -19.86
N ALA A 23 10.87 9.37 -18.62
CA ALA A 23 11.09 10.77 -18.29
C ALA A 23 12.59 11.14 -18.34
N HIS A 24 13.05 11.67 -19.47
CA HIS A 24 14.16 12.63 -19.53
C HIS A 24 13.54 14.00 -19.82
N PHE A 25 13.44 14.89 -18.83
CA PHE A 25 13.03 16.28 -19.08
C PHE A 25 14.28 17.17 -19.17
N ARG A 26 14.86 17.23 -20.36
CA ARG A 26 15.38 18.49 -20.93
C ARG A 26 14.91 18.56 -22.37
N TYR A 27 14.25 19.68 -22.68
CA TYR A 27 13.61 20.06 -23.94
C TYR A 27 12.17 19.59 -24.18
N GLY A 28 11.31 20.60 -24.36
CA GLY A 28 9.90 20.44 -24.67
C GLY A 28 9.68 20.00 -26.11
N TYR A 29 8.65 19.17 -26.31
CA TYR A 29 8.16 18.73 -27.62
C TYR A 29 6.73 18.17 -27.51
N PRO A 30 6.03 17.98 -28.65
CA PRO A 30 4.60 18.19 -28.81
C PRO A 30 3.83 16.86 -28.82
N ALA A 31 2.89 16.71 -27.89
CA ALA A 31 1.76 15.75 -27.90
C ALA A 31 1.01 15.80 -26.56
N ALA A 32 1.61 16.35 -25.51
CA ALA A 32 0.89 16.80 -24.33
C ALA A 32 0.29 18.17 -24.63
N THR A 33 -1.03 18.24 -24.85
CA THR A 33 -1.72 19.52 -24.84
C THR A 33 -1.64 20.06 -23.42
N LEU A 34 -0.73 21.00 -23.16
CA LEU A 34 -0.72 21.85 -21.97
C LEU A 34 -1.94 22.78 -22.01
N ALA A 35 -3.14 22.23 -21.87
CA ALA A 35 -4.36 23.03 -21.88
C ALA A 35 -4.68 23.59 -20.49
N GLU A 36 -4.33 22.88 -19.39
CA GLU A 36 -4.89 23.20 -18.06
C GLU A 36 -3.91 23.06 -16.87
N GLY A 37 -2.61 22.82 -17.12
CA GLY A 37 -1.58 22.82 -16.06
C GLY A 37 -1.24 21.46 -15.43
N TYR A 38 -1.80 20.35 -15.93
CA TYR A 38 -1.46 18.96 -15.59
C TYR A 38 -1.04 18.16 -16.83
N ILE A 39 -0.46 16.96 -16.66
CA ILE A 39 -0.15 16.02 -17.76
C ILE A 39 -1.32 15.07 -17.98
N SER A 40 -1.82 14.91 -19.20
CA SER A 40 -2.88 13.94 -19.52
C SER A 40 -2.31 12.67 -20.15
N VAL A 41 -2.71 11.50 -19.64
CA VAL A 41 -2.32 10.16 -20.14
C VAL A 41 -3.52 9.20 -20.13
N ASP A 42 -3.45 8.06 -20.80
CA ASP A 42 -4.54 7.06 -20.75
C ASP A 42 -4.42 6.17 -19.51
N THR A 43 -3.23 5.60 -19.30
CA THR A 43 -2.90 4.76 -18.14
C THR A 43 -1.73 5.32 -17.38
N LEU A 44 -1.92 5.46 -16.07
CA LEU A 44 -0.89 5.79 -15.08
C LEU A 44 -0.66 4.57 -14.19
N VAL A 45 0.60 4.13 -14.09
CA VAL A 45 1.02 3.05 -13.18
C VAL A 45 2.06 3.62 -12.21
N VAL A 46 1.77 3.56 -10.91
CA VAL A 46 2.57 4.20 -9.85
C VAL A 46 2.58 3.32 -8.61
N GLY A 47 3.75 3.05 -8.03
CA GLY A 47 3.86 2.32 -6.76
C GLY A 47 3.22 0.94 -6.75
N ALA A 48 2.94 0.36 -7.93
CA ALA A 48 2.31 -0.93 -8.10
C ALA A 48 3.35 -2.06 -8.01
N GLY A 49 2.93 -3.32 -7.85
CA GLY A 49 3.81 -4.47 -8.01
C GLY A 49 4.40 -4.62 -9.43
N ASP A 50 4.70 -5.85 -9.82
CA ASP A 50 5.07 -6.18 -11.19
C ASP A 50 3.90 -5.93 -12.15
N TYR A 51 4.11 -5.06 -13.14
CA TYR A 51 3.11 -4.75 -14.15
C TYR A 51 3.51 -5.29 -15.53
N THR A 52 2.71 -6.20 -16.08
CA THR A 52 2.93 -6.75 -17.42
C THR A 52 2.09 -6.02 -18.46
N TRP A 53 2.73 -5.47 -19.49
CA TRP A 53 2.05 -4.84 -20.62
C TRP A 53 2.63 -5.30 -21.96
N LYS A 54 1.76 -5.81 -22.84
CA LYS A 54 2.13 -6.39 -24.15
C LYS A 54 3.32 -7.36 -24.08
N GLY A 55 3.33 -8.22 -23.06
CA GLY A 55 4.38 -9.22 -22.85
C GLY A 55 5.71 -8.68 -22.32
N ARG A 56 5.76 -7.42 -21.87
CA ARG A 56 6.91 -6.85 -21.16
C ARG A 56 6.56 -6.55 -19.71
N ASN A 57 7.48 -6.90 -18.80
CA ASN A 57 7.29 -6.69 -17.37
C ASN A 57 7.98 -5.40 -16.93
N TYR A 58 7.27 -4.60 -16.15
CA TYR A 58 7.72 -3.35 -15.57
C TYR A 58 7.67 -3.46 -14.05
N GLN A 59 8.78 -3.17 -13.38
CA GLN A 59 8.88 -3.14 -11.93
C GLN A 59 8.49 -1.73 -11.46
N VAL A 60 7.33 -1.57 -10.83
CA VAL A 60 6.78 -0.26 -10.42
C VAL A 60 6.65 -0.12 -8.89
N ASN A 61 7.21 -1.07 -8.14
CA ASN A 61 7.06 -1.22 -6.68
C ASN A 61 8.11 -0.43 -5.87
N GLY A 62 9.03 0.23 -6.58
CA GLY A 62 10.07 1.04 -5.96
C GLY A 62 9.61 2.44 -5.58
N THR A 63 10.47 3.13 -4.85
CA THR A 63 10.35 4.57 -4.59
C THR A 63 10.75 5.39 -5.82
N GLY A 64 10.27 6.63 -5.89
CA GLY A 64 10.69 7.59 -6.90
C GLY A 64 10.37 9.02 -6.50
N ASP A 65 11.22 9.94 -6.93
CA ASP A 65 11.00 11.36 -6.71
C ASP A 65 10.09 11.94 -7.80
N VAL A 66 9.14 12.76 -7.38
CA VAL A 66 8.42 13.69 -8.25
C VAL A 66 8.86 15.10 -7.89
N LEU A 67 9.53 15.75 -8.84
CA LEU A 67 10.00 17.11 -8.67
C LEU A 67 8.89 18.09 -9.11
N ILE A 68 8.69 19.16 -8.33
CA ILE A 68 7.76 20.24 -8.66
C ILE A 68 8.39 21.61 -8.40
N ASP A 69 7.92 22.62 -9.13
CA ASP A 69 8.30 24.03 -8.89
C ASP A 69 7.47 24.59 -7.74
N VAL A 70 8.10 24.70 -6.57
CA VAL A 70 7.46 25.14 -5.33
C VAL A 70 7.89 26.57 -5.00
N PRO A 71 6.94 27.52 -4.79
CA PRO A 71 7.29 28.83 -4.26
C PRO A 71 7.84 28.65 -2.84
N LYS A 72 8.99 29.27 -2.52
CA LYS A 72 9.61 29.21 -1.19
C LYS A 72 9.33 30.50 -0.40
N PRO A 73 8.67 30.44 0.77
CA PRO A 73 8.06 29.26 1.40
C PRO A 73 6.75 28.83 0.73
N TRP A 74 6.44 27.52 0.74
CA TRP A 74 5.13 27.05 0.30
C TRP A 74 4.14 27.36 1.41
N ASN A 75 3.36 28.41 1.22
CA ASN A 75 2.29 28.77 2.14
C ASN A 75 1.00 27.99 1.81
N ASP A 76 0.90 26.75 2.31
CA ASP A 76 -0.36 26.02 2.37
C ASP A 76 -1.01 26.21 3.75
N PRO A 77 -2.23 26.75 3.85
CA PRO A 77 -2.93 26.89 5.12
C PRO A 77 -3.05 25.59 5.93
N MET A 78 -3.13 24.43 5.27
CA MET A 78 -3.25 23.12 5.91
C MET A 78 -1.98 22.70 6.63
N ALA A 79 -0.81 23.14 6.15
CA ALA A 79 0.45 22.91 6.85
C ALA A 79 0.45 23.52 8.26
N ASN A 80 -0.33 24.58 8.48
CA ASN A 80 -0.44 25.20 9.80
C ASN A 80 -1.37 24.42 10.74
N ASN A 81 -2.34 23.67 10.23
CA ASN A 81 -3.29 22.91 11.04
C ASN A 81 -3.70 21.60 10.34
N PRO A 82 -2.90 20.51 10.47
CA PRO A 82 -3.25 19.22 9.90
C PRO A 82 -4.61 18.74 10.41
N LEU A 83 -5.47 18.24 9.50
CA LEU A 83 -6.82 17.81 9.88
C LEU A 83 -6.78 16.44 10.55
N THR A 84 -6.80 16.43 11.88
CA THR A 84 -6.71 15.22 12.72
C THR A 84 -8.02 14.81 13.38
N THR A 85 -9.11 15.50 13.07
CA THR A 85 -10.45 15.22 13.60
C THR A 85 -11.21 14.16 12.79
N LEU A 86 -10.66 13.74 11.65
CA LEU A 86 -11.22 12.71 10.81
C LEU A 86 -10.87 11.31 11.34
N ASN A 87 -11.37 10.27 10.67
CA ASN A 87 -10.84 8.94 10.87
C ASN A 87 -9.39 8.87 10.37
N LEU A 88 -8.58 8.02 10.99
CA LEU A 88 -7.16 7.89 10.65
C LEU A 88 -6.93 7.47 9.19
N LEU A 89 -7.80 6.65 8.61
CA LEU A 89 -7.75 6.24 7.20
C LEU A 89 -8.07 7.39 6.23
N GLU A 90 -8.59 8.51 6.72
CA GLU A 90 -8.85 9.70 5.90
C GLU A 90 -7.72 10.74 6.04
N HIS A 91 -6.75 10.51 6.94
CA HIS A 91 -5.69 11.49 7.19
C HIS A 91 -4.68 11.59 6.04
N ASP A 92 -4.52 10.53 5.24
CA ASP A 92 -3.53 10.45 4.17
C ASP A 92 -4.07 10.89 2.81
N ASP A 93 -5.37 10.76 2.56
CA ASP A 93 -6.04 11.17 1.32
C ASP A 93 -6.89 12.44 1.46
N SER A 94 -6.98 13.03 2.67
CA SER A 94 -7.68 14.30 2.84
C SER A 94 -7.04 15.44 2.02
N HIS A 95 -7.91 16.34 1.56
CA HIS A 95 -7.56 17.60 0.89
C HIS A 95 -6.68 17.43 -0.35
N VAL A 96 -7.28 16.84 -1.39
CA VAL A 96 -6.70 16.80 -2.73
C VAL A 96 -6.34 18.22 -3.19
N GLY A 97 -5.03 18.48 -3.29
CA GLY A 97 -4.49 19.79 -3.65
C GLY A 97 -4.36 19.94 -5.16
N VAL A 98 -3.16 19.65 -5.68
CA VAL A 98 -2.80 19.92 -7.08
C VAL A 98 -2.78 18.63 -7.89
N GLN A 99 -3.57 18.57 -8.97
CA GLN A 99 -3.47 17.47 -9.94
C GLN A 99 -2.19 17.63 -10.78
N LEU A 100 -1.29 16.65 -10.72
CA LEU A 100 -0.09 16.62 -11.54
C LEU A 100 -0.31 15.85 -12.84
N VAL A 101 -0.99 14.71 -12.74
CA VAL A 101 -1.29 13.83 -13.87
C VAL A 101 -2.76 13.48 -13.85
N LYS A 102 -3.42 13.59 -15.00
CA LYS A 102 -4.77 13.08 -15.25
C LYS A 102 -4.68 11.80 -16.08
N ALA A 103 -5.39 10.76 -15.66
CA ALA A 103 -5.38 9.45 -16.28
C ALA A 103 -6.75 8.78 -16.23
N GLN A 104 -7.13 8.06 -17.29
CA GLN A 104 -8.38 7.30 -17.31
C GLN A 104 -8.28 6.01 -16.49
N THR A 105 -7.09 5.40 -16.46
CA THR A 105 -6.80 4.20 -15.67
C THR A 105 -5.62 4.52 -14.75
N VAL A 106 -5.79 4.27 -13.46
CA VAL A 106 -4.73 4.42 -12.46
C VAL A 106 -4.53 3.07 -11.77
N ILE A 107 -3.28 2.61 -11.72
CA ILE A 107 -2.88 1.33 -11.10
C ILE A 107 -1.81 1.61 -10.05
N GLY A 108 -2.05 1.12 -8.83
CA GLY A 108 -1.19 1.29 -7.67
C GLY A 108 -1.38 2.62 -6.94
N SER A 109 -0.49 2.88 -5.99
CA SER A 109 -0.58 3.99 -5.04
C SER A 109 0.52 5.02 -5.24
N GLY A 110 0.15 6.30 -5.24
CA GLY A 110 1.11 7.41 -5.17
C GLY A 110 1.85 7.50 -3.83
N GLY A 111 1.38 6.81 -2.79
CA GLY A 111 1.86 6.97 -1.43
C GLY A 111 3.29 6.52 -1.16
N SER A 112 3.88 5.71 -2.05
CA SER A 112 5.28 5.30 -2.00
C SER A 112 6.25 6.27 -2.70
N LEU A 113 5.74 7.30 -3.37
CA LEU A 113 6.55 8.33 -4.02
C LEU A 113 6.94 9.44 -3.05
N THR A 114 8.08 10.07 -3.33
CA THR A 114 8.56 11.23 -2.57
C THR A 114 8.38 12.50 -3.39
N LEU A 115 7.79 13.52 -2.78
CA LEU A 115 7.70 14.84 -3.39
C LEU A 115 8.97 15.64 -3.07
N ARG A 116 9.58 16.25 -4.10
CA ARG A 116 10.75 17.10 -3.96
C ARG A 116 10.57 18.39 -4.75
N ASP A 117 11.33 19.41 -4.40
CA ASP A 117 11.40 20.61 -5.23
C ASP A 117 12.29 20.40 -6.48
N LEU A 118 12.42 21.42 -7.33
CA LEU A 118 13.26 21.35 -8.53
C LEU A 118 14.77 21.23 -8.26
N GLN A 119 15.22 21.49 -7.04
CA GLN A 119 16.61 21.31 -6.61
C GLN A 119 16.85 19.88 -6.10
N GLY A 120 15.78 19.11 -5.86
CA GLY A 120 15.83 17.78 -5.25
C GLY A 120 15.75 17.82 -3.72
N ASP A 121 15.51 18.99 -3.14
CA ASP A 121 15.34 19.14 -1.69
C ASP A 121 13.91 18.73 -1.29
N GLU A 122 13.74 18.39 -0.01
CA GLU A 122 12.41 18.10 0.53
C GLU A 122 11.54 19.35 0.54
N VAL A 123 10.24 19.14 0.37
CA VAL A 123 9.27 20.22 0.49
C VAL A 123 8.97 20.44 1.98
N GLU A 124 9.66 21.41 2.56
CA GLU A 124 9.53 21.81 3.97
C GLU A 124 8.10 22.18 4.36
N ALA A 125 7.48 21.39 5.25
CA ALA A 125 6.28 21.73 6.04
C ALA A 125 5.89 20.60 7.01
N ASP A 126 6.83 19.71 7.34
CA ASP A 126 6.52 18.47 8.03
C ASP A 126 6.17 18.72 9.51
N LYS A 127 5.22 17.94 10.02
CA LYS A 127 4.75 17.98 11.41
C LYS A 127 4.57 16.56 11.94
N THR A 128 5.15 16.30 13.10
CA THR A 128 4.89 15.06 13.83
C THR A 128 3.81 15.30 14.88
N LEU A 129 2.78 14.46 14.88
CA LEU A 129 1.67 14.51 15.82
C LEU A 129 1.44 13.13 16.44
N HIS A 130 1.08 13.10 17.72
CA HIS A 130 0.69 11.86 18.38
C HIS A 130 -0.60 11.28 17.79
N ILE A 131 -0.59 9.97 17.53
CA ILE A 131 -1.79 9.21 17.21
C ILE A 131 -2.24 8.48 18.46
N ALA A 132 -3.38 8.92 19.01
CA ALA A 132 -3.96 8.33 20.20
C ALA A 132 -5.23 7.54 19.89
N GLN A 133 -5.35 6.34 20.46
CA GLN A 133 -6.54 5.50 20.39
C GLN A 133 -6.99 5.19 21.81
N ASN A 134 -8.28 5.44 22.09
CA ASN A 134 -8.87 5.28 23.43
C ASN A 134 -8.08 6.01 24.54
N GLY A 135 -7.50 7.18 24.22
CA GLY A 135 -6.72 7.99 25.16
C GLY A 135 -5.26 7.58 25.34
N THR A 136 -4.80 6.51 24.68
CA THR A 136 -3.39 6.07 24.71
C THR A 136 -2.71 6.46 23.41
N VAL A 137 -1.53 7.09 23.49
CA VAL A 137 -0.68 7.33 22.31
C VAL A 137 -0.08 6.00 21.86
N VAL A 138 -0.45 5.56 20.66
CA VAL A 138 -0.05 4.26 20.08
C VAL A 138 0.96 4.40 18.94
N ALA A 139 1.05 5.58 18.33
CA ALA A 139 1.99 5.86 17.24
C ALA A 139 2.32 7.36 17.17
N GLU A 140 3.38 7.69 16.44
CA GLU A 140 3.57 9.03 15.87
C GLU A 140 3.06 9.04 14.42
N GLY A 141 2.47 10.16 14.00
CA GLY A 141 2.09 10.41 12.61
C GLY A 141 2.87 11.59 12.06
N ASP A 142 3.57 11.38 10.95
CA ASP A 142 4.28 12.42 10.22
C ASP A 142 3.38 12.96 9.11
N TYR A 143 3.03 14.24 9.21
CA TYR A 143 2.20 14.97 8.27
C TYR A 143 3.06 15.88 7.41
N GLY A 144 2.76 15.96 6.12
CA GLY A 144 3.49 16.81 5.20
C GLY A 144 2.92 16.75 3.79
N PHE A 145 3.60 17.38 2.84
CA PHE A 145 3.26 17.23 1.44
C PHE A 145 3.60 15.82 0.95
N ARG A 146 2.65 15.21 0.25
CA ARG A 146 2.75 13.84 -0.25
C ARG A 146 2.04 13.69 -1.59
N LEU A 147 2.20 12.52 -2.17
CA LEU A 147 1.55 12.15 -3.42
C LEU A 147 0.47 11.09 -3.16
N THR A 148 -0.67 11.27 -3.80
CA THR A 148 -1.81 10.36 -3.76
C THR A 148 -2.26 10.03 -5.18
N THR A 149 -2.82 8.84 -5.36
CA THR A 149 -3.51 8.47 -6.60
C THR A 149 -5.00 8.37 -6.36
N ALA A 150 -5.79 8.76 -7.38
CA ALA A 150 -7.23 8.60 -7.39
C ALA A 150 -7.62 7.67 -8.55
N PRO A 151 -8.30 6.53 -8.28
CA PRO A 151 -8.73 5.61 -9.32
C PRO A 151 -9.59 6.30 -10.39
N GLY A 152 -9.22 6.11 -11.66
CA GLY A 152 -9.95 6.68 -12.79
C GLY A 152 -9.73 8.18 -13.01
N ASP A 153 -8.80 8.79 -12.27
CA ASP A 153 -8.61 10.24 -12.30
C ASP A 153 -7.14 10.66 -12.40
N GLY A 154 -6.24 10.28 -11.48
CA GLY A 154 -4.85 10.75 -11.61
C GLY A 154 -3.92 10.67 -10.41
N LEU A 155 -2.81 11.42 -10.50
CA LEU A 155 -1.81 11.65 -9.45
C LEU A 155 -1.92 13.09 -8.94
N TYR A 156 -1.91 13.22 -7.61
CA TYR A 156 -2.14 14.47 -6.91
C TYR A 156 -1.03 14.75 -5.91
N VAL A 157 -0.78 16.04 -5.66
CA VAL A 157 -0.11 16.50 -4.45
C VAL A 157 -1.16 16.92 -3.44
N ASN A 158 -1.04 16.43 -2.23
CA ASN A 158 -1.87 16.82 -1.09
C ASN A 158 -1.00 17.00 0.16
N TYR A 159 -1.57 17.63 1.19
CA TYR A 159 -0.97 17.70 2.52
C TYR A 159 -1.74 16.77 3.45
N GLY A 160 -1.06 15.77 4.01
CA GLY A 160 -1.70 14.73 4.82
C GLY A 160 -0.69 13.85 5.52
N LEU A 161 -1.18 12.77 6.13
CA LEU A 161 -0.35 11.75 6.79
C LEU A 161 0.54 11.06 5.75
N LYS A 162 1.86 11.20 5.92
CA LYS A 162 2.91 10.57 5.09
C LYS A 162 3.32 9.22 5.66
N ALA A 163 3.48 9.17 6.98
CA ALA A 163 3.95 7.98 7.67
C ALA A 163 3.38 7.86 9.08
N LEU A 164 3.28 6.63 9.55
CA LEU A 164 3.01 6.23 10.92
C LEU A 164 4.23 5.51 11.47
N ASN A 165 4.55 5.76 12.73
CA ASN A 165 5.53 4.99 13.50
C ASN A 165 4.86 4.42 14.74
N ILE A 166 4.47 3.14 14.69
CA ILE A 166 3.76 2.45 15.79
C ILE A 166 4.76 2.17 16.91
N HIS A 167 4.41 2.64 18.12
CA HIS A 167 5.27 2.48 19.29
C HIS A 167 5.40 1.02 19.71
N GLY A 168 6.59 0.61 20.13
CA GLY A 168 6.84 -0.74 20.62
C GLY A 168 5.91 -1.11 21.79
N GLY A 169 5.34 -2.32 21.74
CA GLY A 169 4.37 -2.79 22.73
C GLY A 169 2.98 -2.14 22.63
N GLN A 170 2.77 -1.22 21.69
CA GLN A 170 1.44 -0.69 21.35
C GLN A 170 0.84 -1.44 20.17
N LYS A 171 -0.46 -1.23 19.98
CA LYS A 171 -1.24 -1.75 18.86
C LYS A 171 -2.04 -0.62 18.24
N LEU A 172 -1.78 -0.33 16.96
CA LEU A 172 -2.57 0.61 16.18
C LEU A 172 -3.70 -0.14 15.48
N THR A 173 -4.95 0.27 15.69
CA THR A 173 -6.11 -0.34 15.02
C THR A 173 -6.60 0.53 13.88
N LEU A 174 -6.69 0.00 12.67
CA LEU A 174 -7.36 0.61 11.54
C LEU A 174 -8.78 0.07 11.39
N ALA A 175 -9.74 0.99 11.21
CA ALA A 175 -11.15 0.71 11.02
C ALA A 175 -11.75 1.85 10.20
N GLU A 176 -12.62 1.52 9.25
CA GLU A 176 -13.32 2.50 8.42
C GLU A 176 -14.33 3.31 9.25
N HIS A 177 -14.53 4.57 8.86
CA HIS A 177 -15.60 5.37 9.43
C HIS A 177 -16.93 5.09 8.72
N GLY A 178 -17.99 4.79 9.48
CA GLY A 178 -19.35 4.72 8.94
C GLY A 178 -19.57 3.72 7.79
N GLY A 179 -18.73 2.68 7.68
CA GLY A 179 -18.81 1.71 6.58
C GLY A 179 -18.26 2.22 5.24
N ALA A 180 -17.38 3.23 5.28
CA ALA A 180 -16.62 3.75 4.14
C ALA A 180 -15.89 2.64 3.36
N TYR A 181 -15.54 2.93 2.10
CA TYR A 181 -14.93 1.97 1.18
C TYR A 181 -14.08 2.69 0.12
N GLY A 182 -13.19 1.93 -0.53
CA GLY A 182 -12.31 2.51 -1.55
C GLY A 182 -11.22 3.37 -0.91
N ALA A 183 -10.91 4.52 -1.52
CA ALA A 183 -9.84 5.40 -1.06
C ALA A 183 -9.99 5.83 0.42
N THR A 184 -11.21 6.11 0.87
CA THR A 184 -11.47 6.52 2.27
C THR A 184 -11.39 5.40 3.31
N ALA A 185 -11.15 4.16 2.85
CA ALA A 185 -10.83 3.02 3.69
C ALA A 185 -9.47 2.40 3.32
N ASP A 186 -8.63 3.15 2.62
CA ASP A 186 -7.27 2.78 2.27
C ASP A 186 -6.28 3.47 3.20
N MET A 187 -5.16 2.81 3.50
CA MET A 187 -3.99 3.43 4.10
C MET A 187 -2.86 3.39 3.08
N SER A 188 -2.64 4.53 2.45
CA SER A 188 -1.58 4.81 1.49
C SER A 188 -0.37 5.49 2.15
N ALA A 189 -0.48 5.98 3.38
CA ALA A 189 0.68 6.39 4.18
C ALA A 189 1.57 5.18 4.52
N LYS A 190 2.88 5.42 4.68
CA LYS A 190 3.81 4.38 5.12
C LYS A 190 3.52 4.00 6.58
N ILE A 191 3.49 2.72 6.90
CA ILE A 191 3.40 2.22 8.28
C ILE A 191 4.75 1.63 8.67
N GLY A 192 5.35 2.18 9.72
CA GLY A 192 6.59 1.71 10.33
C GLY A 192 6.45 1.51 11.84
N GLY A 193 7.58 1.22 12.49
CA GLY A 193 7.68 1.06 13.95
C GLY A 193 7.65 -0.40 14.43
N GLU A 194 7.78 -0.57 15.74
CA GLU A 194 7.92 -1.89 16.39
C GLU A 194 6.58 -2.47 16.87
N GLY A 195 5.53 -1.64 16.93
CA GLY A 195 4.22 -2.04 17.44
C GLY A 195 3.41 -2.86 16.46
N ASP A 196 2.33 -3.45 16.99
CA ASP A 196 1.42 -4.29 16.23
C ASP A 196 0.41 -3.44 15.42
N LEU A 197 -0.02 -3.97 14.28
CA LEU A 197 -1.13 -3.44 13.49
C LEU A 197 -2.37 -4.32 13.70
N ALA A 198 -3.54 -3.71 13.86
CA ALA A 198 -4.81 -4.41 13.90
C ALA A 198 -5.78 -3.86 12.87
N ILE A 199 -6.57 -4.74 12.26
CA ILE A 199 -7.64 -4.42 11.34
C ILE A 199 -8.95 -4.86 11.97
N ASN A 200 -9.83 -3.90 12.22
CA ASN A 200 -11.13 -4.15 12.86
C ASN A 200 -12.23 -3.39 12.10
N THR A 201 -12.57 -3.89 10.93
CA THR A 201 -13.49 -3.26 9.97
C THR A 201 -14.79 -4.05 9.88
N VAL A 202 -15.90 -3.38 9.59
CA VAL A 202 -17.16 -4.07 9.26
C VAL A 202 -17.11 -4.61 7.82
N ARG A 203 -16.33 -3.94 6.96
CA ARG A 203 -16.22 -4.26 5.54
C ARG A 203 -14.78 -4.58 5.18
N GLN A 204 -14.04 -3.58 4.71
CA GLN A 204 -12.71 -3.74 4.16
C GLN A 204 -11.87 -2.52 4.48
N VAL A 205 -10.63 -2.75 4.90
CA VAL A 205 -9.54 -1.78 4.88
C VAL A 205 -8.49 -2.27 3.90
N SER A 206 -7.93 -1.36 3.09
CA SER A 206 -6.79 -1.69 2.22
C SER A 206 -5.49 -1.04 2.69
N LEU A 207 -4.38 -1.71 2.43
CA LEU A 207 -3.03 -1.16 2.58
C LEU A 207 -2.41 -1.06 1.19
N SER A 208 -2.11 0.15 0.74
CA SER A 208 -1.64 0.39 -0.63
C SER A 208 -0.19 0.87 -0.72
N ASN A 209 0.51 1.00 0.42
CA ASN A 209 1.91 1.38 0.46
C ASN A 209 2.85 0.17 0.62
N GLY A 210 3.53 -0.20 -0.46
CA GLY A 210 4.51 -1.30 -0.44
C GLY A 210 5.82 -0.97 0.31
N GLN A 211 5.98 0.25 0.84
CA GLN A 211 7.14 0.65 1.64
C GLN A 211 6.90 0.50 3.15
N ASN A 212 5.80 -0.13 3.56
CA ASN A 212 5.56 -0.46 4.96
C ASN A 212 6.75 -1.29 5.49
N ASP A 213 7.19 -1.00 6.72
CA ASP A 213 8.35 -1.65 7.34
C ASP A 213 8.16 -1.94 8.83
N TYR A 214 6.93 -1.79 9.35
CA TYR A 214 6.61 -2.14 10.73
C TYR A 214 6.94 -3.62 11.04
N GLN A 215 7.40 -3.87 12.26
CA GLN A 215 7.97 -5.16 12.67
C GLN A 215 7.06 -5.96 13.61
N GLY A 216 5.96 -5.36 14.08
CA GLY A 216 4.98 -6.02 14.92
C GLY A 216 4.15 -7.07 14.18
N ALA A 217 3.18 -7.65 14.90
CA ALA A 217 2.22 -8.57 14.31
C ALA A 217 1.08 -7.81 13.62
N THR A 218 0.49 -8.43 12.62
CA THR A 218 -0.75 -7.97 11.97
C THR A 218 -1.91 -8.84 12.41
N TYR A 219 -2.88 -8.23 13.10
CA TYR A 219 -4.09 -8.89 13.57
C TYR A 219 -5.29 -8.48 12.73
N VAL A 220 -5.83 -9.38 11.91
CA VAL A 220 -7.11 -9.15 11.22
C VAL A 220 -8.22 -9.71 12.10
N GLN A 221 -8.86 -8.82 12.84
CA GLN A 221 -9.81 -9.17 13.92
C GLN A 221 -11.25 -9.25 13.40
N MET A 222 -11.61 -8.40 12.44
CA MET A 222 -12.94 -8.36 11.84
C MET A 222 -12.88 -7.81 10.42
N GLY A 223 -13.75 -8.33 9.55
CA GLY A 223 -13.90 -7.93 8.16
C GLY A 223 -12.68 -8.31 7.32
N THR A 224 -12.37 -7.49 6.31
CA THR A 224 -11.34 -7.80 5.30
C THR A 224 -10.16 -6.84 5.37
N LEU A 225 -8.95 -7.38 5.47
CA LEU A 225 -7.72 -6.67 5.10
C LEU A 225 -7.39 -6.99 3.64
N ARG A 226 -7.30 -5.97 2.77
CA ARG A 226 -6.84 -6.12 1.39
C ARG A 226 -5.44 -5.52 1.20
N THR A 227 -4.53 -6.20 0.51
CA THR A 227 -3.21 -5.64 0.17
C THR A 227 -3.15 -5.23 -1.29
N ASP A 228 -2.92 -3.94 -1.54
CA ASP A 228 -2.94 -3.35 -2.90
C ASP A 228 -1.53 -3.03 -3.44
N ALA A 229 -0.49 -3.41 -2.71
CA ALA A 229 0.90 -3.31 -3.11
C ALA A 229 1.73 -4.47 -2.56
N ASP A 230 2.78 -4.86 -3.28
CA ASP A 230 3.75 -5.85 -2.79
C ASP A 230 4.43 -5.31 -1.52
N GLY A 231 4.57 -6.14 -0.49
CA GLY A 231 5.17 -5.73 0.78
C GLY A 231 4.29 -4.83 1.66
N ALA A 232 3.00 -4.68 1.35
CA ALA A 232 2.06 -3.91 2.17
C ALA A 232 1.94 -4.39 3.63
N LEU A 233 2.25 -5.66 3.93
CA LEU A 233 2.32 -6.18 5.30
C LEU A 233 3.64 -5.85 6.04
N GLY A 234 4.56 -5.11 5.43
CA GLY A 234 5.86 -4.75 6.02
C GLY A 234 6.66 -5.96 6.51
N ASN A 235 7.35 -5.80 7.63
CA ASN A 235 8.15 -6.84 8.27
C ASN A 235 7.33 -7.62 9.32
N THR A 236 6.07 -7.93 8.99
CA THR A 236 5.12 -8.59 9.90
C THR A 236 5.71 -9.87 10.51
N ARG A 237 5.91 -9.87 11.85
CA ARG A 237 6.42 -11.05 12.58
C ARG A 237 5.38 -12.17 12.74
N GLU A 238 4.11 -11.84 12.62
CA GLU A 238 3.00 -12.80 12.68
C GLU A 238 1.79 -12.20 11.96
N LEU A 239 1.24 -12.90 10.98
CA LEU A 239 -0.08 -12.62 10.44
C LEU A 239 -1.10 -13.51 11.14
N ASN A 240 -2.00 -12.89 11.89
CA ASN A 240 -3.03 -13.56 12.68
C ASN A 240 -4.42 -13.16 12.16
N ILE A 241 -5.19 -14.13 11.67
CA ILE A 241 -6.51 -13.91 11.09
C ILE A 241 -7.55 -14.59 11.99
N SER A 242 -8.45 -13.78 12.53
CA SER A 242 -9.50 -14.24 13.44
C SER A 242 -10.63 -14.96 12.69
N ASN A 243 -11.47 -15.68 13.45
CA ASN A 243 -12.71 -16.26 12.92
C ASN A 243 -13.53 -15.22 12.11
N ALA A 244 -14.02 -15.63 10.93
CA ALA A 244 -14.79 -14.82 9.99
C ALA A 244 -14.05 -13.60 9.39
N ALA A 245 -12.79 -13.37 9.74
CA ALA A 245 -11.97 -12.33 9.13
C ALA A 245 -11.26 -12.85 7.87
N ILE A 246 -10.95 -11.93 6.96
CA ILE A 246 -10.43 -12.23 5.63
C ILE A 246 -9.15 -11.43 5.38
N VAL A 247 -8.14 -12.09 4.83
CA VAL A 247 -7.02 -11.41 4.13
C VAL A 247 -7.19 -11.64 2.64
N ASP A 248 -7.27 -10.56 1.88
CA ASP A 248 -7.35 -10.56 0.42
C ASP A 248 -6.04 -10.03 -0.18
N LEU A 249 -5.25 -10.93 -0.76
CA LEU A 249 -3.95 -10.55 -1.34
C LEU A 249 -4.09 -9.72 -2.60
N ASN A 250 -5.26 -9.73 -3.26
CA ASN A 250 -5.57 -8.91 -4.43
C ASN A 250 -4.47 -8.90 -5.52
N GLY A 251 -3.84 -10.06 -5.77
CA GLY A 251 -2.77 -10.18 -6.76
C GLY A 251 -1.38 -9.69 -6.31
N SER A 252 -1.25 -9.18 -5.09
CA SER A 252 0.02 -8.68 -4.54
C SER A 252 0.80 -9.77 -3.79
N THR A 253 2.10 -9.52 -3.62
CA THR A 253 3.04 -10.40 -2.91
C THR A 253 3.32 -9.91 -1.50
N GLN A 254 3.09 -10.77 -0.51
CA GLN A 254 3.33 -10.49 0.89
C GLN A 254 4.29 -11.50 1.51
N THR A 255 5.05 -11.07 2.51
CA THR A 255 5.92 -11.93 3.32
C THR A 255 5.57 -11.73 4.79
N VAL A 256 5.49 -12.85 5.51
CA VAL A 256 5.24 -12.88 6.95
C VAL A 256 6.19 -13.89 7.58
N GLU A 257 6.56 -13.65 8.83
CA GLU A 257 7.38 -14.62 9.54
C GLU A 257 6.55 -15.85 9.93
N THR A 258 5.54 -15.68 10.78
CA THR A 258 4.62 -16.76 11.20
C THR A 258 3.20 -16.51 10.70
N PHE A 259 2.49 -17.58 10.34
CA PHE A 259 1.08 -17.52 9.94
C PHE A 259 0.16 -18.19 10.97
N THR A 260 -0.94 -17.53 11.34
CA THR A 260 -1.99 -18.09 12.19
C THR A 260 -3.36 -17.74 11.61
N GLY A 261 -3.97 -18.67 10.88
CA GLY A 261 -5.37 -18.60 10.46
C GLY A 261 -6.25 -19.38 11.43
N GLN A 262 -7.19 -18.73 12.10
CA GLN A 262 -8.14 -19.41 13.00
C GLN A 262 -9.24 -20.12 12.20
N MET A 263 -9.93 -21.07 12.84
CA MET A 263 -11.09 -21.72 12.23
C MET A 263 -12.09 -20.68 11.74
N GLY A 264 -12.50 -20.79 10.47
CA GLY A 264 -13.42 -19.87 9.82
C GLY A 264 -12.81 -18.56 9.32
N SER A 265 -11.49 -18.35 9.42
CA SER A 265 -10.80 -17.27 8.70
C SER A 265 -10.66 -17.61 7.22
N THR A 266 -10.35 -16.63 6.37
CA THR A 266 -10.07 -16.87 4.94
C THR A 266 -8.84 -16.10 4.45
N VAL A 267 -8.03 -16.74 3.61
CA VAL A 267 -7.04 -16.08 2.74
C VAL A 267 -7.48 -16.22 1.29
N LEU A 268 -7.70 -15.09 0.62
CA LEU A 268 -7.98 -15.01 -0.81
C LEU A 268 -6.68 -14.66 -1.55
N PHE A 269 -6.13 -15.59 -2.32
CA PHE A 269 -4.87 -15.35 -3.04
C PHE A 269 -5.06 -14.44 -4.26
N LYS A 270 -6.09 -14.66 -5.07
CA LYS A 270 -6.40 -13.86 -6.28
C LYS A 270 -5.17 -13.59 -7.17
N GLU A 271 -4.40 -14.63 -7.47
CA GLU A 271 -3.14 -14.59 -8.22
C GLU A 271 -1.98 -13.89 -7.50
N GLY A 272 -2.15 -13.54 -6.22
CA GLY A 272 -1.11 -13.00 -5.35
C GLY A 272 -0.26 -14.09 -4.70
N ALA A 273 0.70 -13.67 -3.90
CA ALA A 273 1.65 -14.58 -3.25
C ALA A 273 1.75 -14.32 -1.75
N LEU A 274 1.75 -15.39 -0.95
CA LEU A 274 2.05 -15.34 0.47
C LEU A 274 3.30 -16.17 0.76
N THR A 275 4.34 -15.52 1.28
CA THR A 275 5.55 -16.18 1.76
C THR A 275 5.52 -16.27 3.29
N VAL A 276 5.69 -17.47 3.84
CA VAL A 276 5.70 -17.77 5.28
C VAL A 276 7.08 -18.31 5.67
N ASN A 277 7.82 -17.57 6.51
CA ASN A 277 9.23 -17.87 6.78
C ASN A 277 9.49 -18.86 7.94
N LYS A 278 8.56 -18.95 8.89
CA LYS A 278 8.71 -19.73 10.13
C LYS A 278 7.53 -20.68 10.38
N GLY A 279 6.77 -20.99 9.35
CA GLY A 279 5.61 -21.88 9.42
C GLY A 279 4.45 -21.27 10.22
N GLY A 280 3.70 -22.14 10.89
CA GLY A 280 2.53 -21.77 11.69
C GLY A 280 1.35 -22.72 11.49
N ILE A 281 0.14 -22.19 11.61
CA ILE A 281 -1.10 -22.96 11.50
C ILE A 281 -2.15 -22.24 10.65
N SER A 282 -2.83 -22.99 9.79
CA SER A 282 -3.97 -22.55 9.00
C SER A 282 -5.16 -23.46 9.31
N GLN A 283 -6.08 -23.02 10.16
CA GLN A 283 -7.34 -23.72 10.44
C GLN A 283 -8.53 -23.14 9.64
N GLY A 284 -8.27 -22.06 8.89
CA GLY A 284 -9.23 -21.41 8.01
C GLY A 284 -9.12 -21.88 6.56
N GLU A 285 -9.90 -21.23 5.69
CA GLU A 285 -9.90 -21.50 4.24
C GLU A 285 -8.79 -20.73 3.52
N LEU A 286 -7.99 -21.43 2.72
CA LEU A 286 -7.11 -20.90 1.70
C LEU A 286 -7.81 -21.07 0.35
N THR A 287 -7.89 -20.02 -0.48
CA THR A 287 -8.59 -20.11 -1.76
C THR A 287 -8.03 -19.18 -2.85
N GLY A 288 -8.18 -19.59 -4.11
CA GLY A 288 -7.74 -18.89 -5.30
C GLY A 288 -6.41 -19.41 -5.85
N GLY A 289 -6.07 -18.94 -7.05
CA GLY A 289 -4.77 -19.14 -7.68
C GLY A 289 -3.74 -18.15 -7.13
N GLY A 290 -2.47 -18.36 -7.47
CA GLY A 290 -1.33 -17.60 -6.94
C GLY A 290 -0.23 -18.49 -6.40
N ASN A 291 0.46 -18.05 -5.34
CA ASN A 291 1.58 -18.77 -4.76
C ASN A 291 1.54 -18.79 -3.23
N LEU A 292 1.71 -19.97 -2.63
CA LEU A 292 2.06 -20.11 -1.21
C LEU A 292 3.51 -20.60 -1.12
N ASN A 293 4.40 -19.79 -0.55
CA ASN A 293 5.81 -20.13 -0.39
C ASN A 293 6.10 -20.39 1.09
N VAL A 294 6.48 -21.61 1.44
CA VAL A 294 6.91 -21.96 2.81
C VAL A 294 8.43 -22.10 2.79
N THR A 295 9.12 -21.18 3.45
CA THR A 295 10.59 -21.08 3.36
C THR A 295 11.31 -21.63 4.60
N GLY A 296 10.59 -21.80 5.71
CA GLY A 296 11.08 -22.47 6.92
C GLY A 296 9.97 -22.82 7.89
N GLY A 297 10.30 -23.68 8.87
CA GLY A 297 9.36 -24.18 9.88
C GLY A 297 8.31 -25.14 9.32
N THR A 298 7.39 -25.57 10.18
CA THR A 298 6.26 -26.42 9.80
C THR A 298 5.00 -25.55 9.69
N LEU A 299 4.36 -25.54 8.52
CA LEU A 299 3.03 -24.96 8.33
C LEU A 299 2.00 -26.10 8.36
N ALA A 300 1.21 -26.17 9.43
CA ALA A 300 0.07 -27.08 9.52
C ALA A 300 -1.14 -26.45 8.83
N ILE A 301 -1.68 -27.11 7.81
CA ILE A 301 -2.93 -26.73 7.14
C ILE A 301 -3.98 -27.75 7.53
N GLU A 302 -4.99 -27.26 8.22
CA GLU A 302 -6.09 -28.03 8.79
C GLU A 302 -7.39 -27.67 8.07
N GLY A 303 -8.19 -28.67 7.75
CA GLY A 303 -9.47 -28.53 7.08
C GLY A 303 -9.42 -28.56 5.55
N LEU A 304 -10.62 -28.53 4.97
CA LEU A 304 -10.84 -28.62 3.52
C LEU A 304 -10.56 -27.28 2.83
N ASN A 305 -9.73 -27.30 1.79
CA ASN A 305 -9.41 -26.12 0.97
C ASN A 305 -9.84 -26.35 -0.49
N ALA A 306 -11.11 -26.72 -0.71
CA ALA A 306 -11.62 -27.20 -2.00
C ALA A 306 -11.48 -26.21 -3.19
N ARG A 307 -11.22 -24.93 -2.91
CA ARG A 307 -11.06 -23.86 -3.89
C ARG A 307 -9.64 -23.29 -3.90
N TYR A 308 -8.70 -23.97 -3.27
CA TYR A 308 -7.28 -23.65 -3.36
C TYR A 308 -6.73 -24.18 -4.68
N ASN A 309 -6.05 -23.32 -5.44
CA ASN A 309 -5.40 -23.71 -6.68
C ASN A 309 -4.09 -22.93 -6.91
N ALA A 310 -3.53 -22.37 -5.82
CA ALA A 310 -2.24 -21.72 -5.83
C ALA A 310 -1.10 -22.75 -5.86
N LEU A 311 0.03 -22.36 -6.43
CA LEU A 311 1.24 -23.17 -6.43
C LEU A 311 1.89 -23.12 -5.04
N THR A 312 1.98 -24.26 -4.37
CA THR A 312 2.72 -24.38 -3.10
C THR A 312 4.18 -24.71 -3.37
N SER A 313 5.09 -23.84 -2.95
CA SER A 313 6.53 -24.05 -2.98
C SER A 313 7.08 -24.25 -1.57
N ILE A 314 7.83 -25.33 -1.35
CA ILE A 314 8.37 -25.70 -0.04
C ILE A 314 9.89 -25.73 -0.14
N SER A 315 10.57 -24.91 0.66
CA SER A 315 12.04 -24.86 0.68
C SER A 315 12.63 -26.06 1.44
N PRO A 316 13.93 -26.39 1.24
CA PRO A 316 14.53 -27.61 1.82
C PRO A 316 14.44 -27.75 3.36
N ASN A 317 14.27 -26.64 4.09
CA ASN A 317 14.17 -26.62 5.55
C ASN A 317 12.75 -26.31 6.06
N ALA A 318 11.74 -26.46 5.20
CA ALA A 318 10.35 -26.22 5.50
C ALA A 318 9.53 -27.52 5.41
N GLU A 319 8.42 -27.56 6.14
CA GLU A 319 7.46 -28.66 6.11
C GLU A 319 6.05 -28.10 5.96
N VAL A 320 5.20 -28.81 5.22
CA VAL A 320 3.75 -28.58 5.19
C VAL A 320 3.08 -29.86 5.64
N SER A 321 2.28 -29.76 6.71
CA SER A 321 1.45 -30.85 7.21
C SER A 321 0.02 -30.60 6.79
N LEU A 322 -0.64 -31.60 6.19
CA LEU A 322 -2.03 -31.54 5.76
C LEU A 322 -2.84 -32.57 6.55
N ASP A 323 -3.98 -32.17 7.12
CA ASP A 323 -4.95 -33.13 7.68
C ASP A 323 -6.03 -33.56 6.66
N ASN A 324 -6.08 -32.87 5.52
CA ASN A 324 -7.01 -33.09 4.42
C ASN A 324 -6.30 -32.90 3.08
N THR A 325 -6.49 -33.85 2.15
CA THR A 325 -5.82 -33.86 0.84
C THR A 325 -6.62 -33.18 -0.27
N GLN A 326 -7.80 -32.62 0.03
CA GLN A 326 -8.61 -31.87 -0.93
C GLN A 326 -8.30 -30.37 -0.82
N GLY A 327 -7.56 -29.87 -1.81
CA GLY A 327 -7.00 -28.52 -1.83
C GLY A 327 -5.51 -28.57 -2.08
#